data_AF-A0A1H3SDS9-F1
#
_entry.id   AF-A0A1H3SDS9-F1
#
_cell.length_a   1.000
_cell.length_b   1.000
_cell.length_c   1.000
_cell.angle_alpha   90.00
_cell.angle_beta   90.00
_cell.angle_gamma   90.00
#
_symmetry.space_group_name_H-M   'P 1'
#
loop_
_entity.id
_entity.type
_entity.pdbx_description
1 polymer ?
#
loop_
_entity_poly.entity_id
_entity_poly.type
_entity_poly.pdbx_seq_one_letter_code
_entity_poly.pdbx_strand_id
1 'polypeptide(L)'
;MFGSFRPEGWNPRLRVHLRGPAPAGGELVWSVARPDGSPWFEHRVAVPELDAQQTTVLDLQRWVDGGDLGEPGTVAFALRIVSALDGVDLPLHTGSLTAVALDGEQRYAIDNDWMLGLGLLCLNAVDEYDAPRLTATIFLKGQVDTSRLEAHCFHEGRRIARATFVDNRHAFTANDGTVVGQEITVSFDDVRGWNNLRDSGWGSDWHLLDQHDGAYQVTLSRDSTVARVIRFEVSDGRITTEGAVEDDPGSGAVILVDAAVEGSLDGAWRTDGAPAFYGDAVTAASWVGVDAVYARRIDRPVAPDPVFDDQTTAALQAFVDRAERLLTTWEAGLLDSTPPFDTGQMLAADAVLREQAEYSEMRDKVVSVPGEHPVTIASGPASVGDLRERMEAVFAAARSRLSGAAQAEEDELAPYRALLAGDKLAVFEEHPANAFVYTTTDRRVIETPEELAAAEYWYFEGPLDVPSTASVDGVTVKVSVQGWRVLGWQFDETGAIVDEFETQGPGSSAPKSAFQRDR
;
A
#
# COMPACT_ATOMS: atom_id res chain seq x y z
N MET A 1 6.20 23.07 -19.34
CA MET A 1 7.40 23.60 -20.01
C MET A 1 8.48 23.66 -18.94
N PHE A 2 9.38 22.67 -18.93
CA PHE A 2 10.40 22.50 -17.89
C PHE A 2 11.51 23.54 -18.09
N GLY A 3 11.64 24.47 -17.14
CA GLY A 3 12.73 25.44 -17.14
C GLY A 3 14.06 24.71 -17.11
N SER A 4 14.96 25.03 -18.04
CA SER A 4 16.29 24.49 -18.12
C SER A 4 17.02 24.73 -16.81
N PHE A 5 17.31 23.64 -16.10
CA PHE A 5 18.18 23.58 -14.94
C PHE A 5 19.51 24.29 -15.25
N ARG A 6 19.89 25.30 -14.45
CA ARG A 6 21.18 25.98 -14.53
C ARG A 6 21.75 26.04 -13.11
N PRO A 7 22.86 25.38 -12.77
CA PRO A 7 23.48 25.61 -11.48
C PRO A 7 24.82 26.31 -11.71
N GLU A 8 24.80 27.64 -11.82
CA GLU A 8 26.00 28.42 -11.55
C GLU A 8 26.24 28.41 -10.02
N GLY A 9 26.68 27.27 -9.47
CA GLY A 9 26.92 27.08 -8.03
C GLY A 9 25.99 26.08 -7.34
N TRP A 10 25.89 26.18 -6.01
CA TRP A 10 25.06 25.32 -5.16
C TRP A 10 24.33 26.11 -4.05
N ASN A 11 23.19 25.57 -3.62
CA ASN A 11 22.34 26.08 -2.55
C ASN A 11 21.82 24.89 -1.72
N PRO A 12 21.85 24.95 -0.37
CA PRO A 12 21.40 23.84 0.45
C PRO A 12 19.87 23.66 0.37
N ARG A 13 19.43 22.42 0.54
CA ARG A 13 18.03 22.04 0.78
C ARG A 13 18.00 21.10 1.98
N LEU A 14 17.02 21.26 2.85
CA LEU A 14 16.78 20.35 3.97
C LEU A 14 15.38 19.76 3.89
N ARG A 15 15.24 18.52 4.34
CA ARG A 15 13.96 17.91 4.69
C ARG A 15 14.00 17.60 6.18
N VAL A 16 13.04 18.13 6.93
CA VAL A 16 13.02 18.05 8.39
C VAL A 16 11.78 17.30 8.83
N HIS A 17 11.98 16.28 9.66
CA HIS A 17 10.93 15.64 10.43
C HIS A 17 10.81 16.36 11.76
N LEU A 18 9.70 17.07 11.97
CA LEU A 18 9.45 17.83 13.19
C LEU A 18 8.45 17.07 14.06
N ARG A 19 8.86 16.74 15.29
CA ARG A 19 7.99 16.22 16.35
C ARG A 19 7.52 17.36 17.24
N GLY A 20 6.23 17.35 17.60
CA GLY A 20 5.66 18.34 18.49
C GLY A 20 6.20 18.27 19.94
N PRO A 21 5.80 19.22 20.79
CA PRO A 21 4.72 20.18 20.55
C PRO A 21 5.15 21.38 19.67
N ALA A 22 4.24 21.85 18.82
CA ALA A 22 4.38 23.06 18.04
C ALA A 22 3.20 24.01 18.32
N PRO A 23 3.46 25.28 18.68
CA PRO A 23 2.41 26.23 19.05
C PRO A 23 1.53 26.65 17.86
N ALA A 24 0.34 27.17 18.16
CA ALA A 24 -0.53 27.78 17.16
C ALA A 24 0.18 28.97 16.49
N GLY A 25 0.03 29.08 15.16
CA GLY A 25 0.72 30.11 14.38
C GLY A 25 2.25 29.97 14.39
N GLY A 26 2.78 28.78 14.68
CA GLY A 26 4.20 28.48 14.66
C GLY A 26 4.80 28.61 13.26
N GLU A 27 6.04 29.10 13.19
CA GLU A 27 6.89 29.08 12.00
C GLU A 27 8.21 28.35 12.34
N LEU A 28 8.64 27.44 11.48
CA LEU A 28 9.99 26.89 11.50
C LEU A 28 10.87 27.88 10.77
N VAL A 29 11.85 28.41 11.49
CA VAL A 29 12.86 29.33 10.95
C VAL A 29 14.16 28.59 10.74
N TRP A 30 14.62 28.61 9.49
CA TRP A 30 15.89 28.05 9.05
C TRP A 30 16.84 29.16 8.65
N SER A 31 17.89 29.34 9.43
CA SER A 31 18.93 30.35 9.18
C SER A 31 20.20 29.65 8.69
N VAL A 32 20.82 30.18 7.64
CA VAL A 32 22.06 29.64 7.06
C VAL A 32 23.11 30.74 6.97
N ALA A 33 24.34 30.42 7.33
CA ALA A 33 25.51 31.28 7.19
C ALA A 33 26.39 30.84 6.00
N ARG A 34 27.04 31.80 5.36
CA ARG A 34 28.10 31.55 4.37
C ARG A 34 29.32 30.91 5.04
N PRO A 35 30.27 30.34 4.28
CA PRO A 35 31.48 29.76 4.84
C PRO A 35 32.35 30.72 5.67
N ASP A 36 32.24 32.03 5.42
CA ASP A 36 32.91 33.07 6.21
C ASP A 36 32.16 33.45 7.50
N GLY A 37 31.04 32.78 7.80
CA GLY A 37 30.18 33.03 8.95
C GLY A 37 29.19 34.19 8.77
N SER A 38 29.22 34.91 7.65
CA SER A 38 28.25 35.98 7.39
C SER A 38 26.85 35.39 7.10
N PRO A 39 25.74 36.09 7.44
CA PRO A 39 24.40 35.58 7.15
C PRO A 39 24.20 35.37 5.65
N TRP A 40 23.74 34.18 5.26
CA TRP A 40 23.37 33.88 3.89
C TRP A 40 21.88 34.14 3.67
N PHE A 41 21.03 33.47 4.44
CA PHE A 41 19.58 33.67 4.39
C PHE A 41 18.86 33.19 5.66
N GLU A 42 17.62 33.65 5.83
CA GLU A 42 16.65 33.13 6.80
C GLU A 42 15.36 32.72 6.06
N HIS A 43 14.96 31.46 6.11
CA HIS A 43 13.73 30.97 5.53
C HIS A 43 12.72 30.64 6.62
N ARG A 44 11.46 31.03 6.43
CA ARG A 44 10.37 30.77 7.38
C ARG A 44 9.29 29.96 6.70
N VAL A 45 8.87 28.88 7.34
CA VAL A 45 7.81 28.01 6.86
C VAL A 45 6.79 27.83 7.97
N ALA A 46 5.51 28.04 7.65
CA ALA A 46 4.43 27.82 8.61
C ALA A 46 4.41 26.35 9.06
N VAL A 47 4.23 26.13 10.36
CA VAL A 47 4.11 24.81 10.98
C VAL A 47 2.67 24.69 11.52
N PRO A 48 1.99 23.56 11.29
CA PRO A 48 0.72 23.31 11.96
C PRO A 48 0.90 23.28 13.48
N GLU A 49 -0.16 23.56 14.23
CA GLU A 49 -0.17 23.26 15.66
C GLU A 49 -0.03 21.74 15.83
N LEU A 50 0.90 21.31 16.69
CA LEU A 50 1.19 19.89 16.93
C LEU A 50 1.19 19.60 18.42
N ASP A 51 0.57 18.49 18.80
CA ASP A 51 0.73 17.88 20.11
C ASP A 51 2.08 17.15 20.23
N ALA A 52 2.49 16.80 21.46
CA ALA A 52 3.77 16.14 21.76
C ALA A 52 3.99 14.78 21.04
N GLN A 53 2.93 14.14 20.55
CA GLN A 53 3.00 12.86 19.83
C GLN A 53 2.78 13.01 18.32
N GLN A 54 2.49 14.20 17.84
CA GLN A 54 2.28 14.43 16.41
C GLN A 54 3.61 14.80 15.73
N THR A 55 3.71 14.42 14.46
CA THR A 55 4.87 14.71 13.61
C THR A 55 4.42 15.35 12.31
N THR A 56 5.28 16.18 11.73
CA THR A 56 5.11 16.70 10.37
C THR A 56 6.42 16.67 9.61
N VAL A 57 6.36 16.69 8.27
CA VAL A 57 7.54 16.74 7.40
C VAL A 57 7.55 18.07 6.65
N LEU A 58 8.67 18.78 6.72
CA LEU A 58 8.84 20.09 6.13
C LEU A 58 10.01 20.05 5.15
N ASP A 59 9.75 20.37 3.89
CA ASP A 59 10.78 20.60 2.87
C ASP A 59 11.20 22.08 2.92
N LEU A 60 12.46 22.33 3.26
CA LEU A 60 13.04 23.66 3.40
C LEU A 60 13.95 23.93 2.21
N GLN A 61 13.54 24.89 1.38
CA GLN A 61 14.31 25.31 0.22
C GLN A 61 14.11 26.80 -0.03
N ARG A 62 15.21 27.54 -0.19
CA ARG A 62 15.16 28.97 -0.49
C ARG A 62 16.02 29.32 -1.69
N TRP A 63 15.35 29.64 -2.79
CA TRP A 63 16.00 30.20 -3.97
C TRP A 63 16.12 31.72 -3.84
N VAL A 64 17.33 32.23 -4.02
CA VAL A 64 17.63 33.66 -4.11
C VAL A 64 18.45 33.86 -5.37
N ASP A 65 17.97 34.69 -6.29
CA ASP A 65 18.70 34.98 -7.53
C ASP A 65 20.11 35.50 -7.22
N GLY A 66 21.13 34.86 -7.82
CA GLY A 66 22.55 35.19 -7.56
C GLY A 66 23.03 34.85 -6.13
N GLY A 67 22.25 34.08 -5.39
CA GLY A 67 22.56 33.66 -4.02
C GLY A 67 23.47 32.43 -3.94
N ASP A 68 23.57 31.64 -5.00
CA ASP A 68 24.28 30.35 -5.00
C ASP A 68 25.79 30.51 -4.77
N LEU A 69 26.38 29.53 -4.11
CA LEU A 69 27.82 29.49 -3.88
C LEU A 69 28.53 28.82 -5.05
N GLY A 70 29.46 29.55 -5.66
CA GLY A 70 30.27 29.06 -6.77
C GLY A 70 31.50 28.24 -6.36
N GLU A 71 31.71 28.01 -5.06
CA GLU A 71 32.89 27.34 -4.49
C GLU A 71 32.46 26.31 -3.42
N PRO A 72 33.22 25.21 -3.22
CA PRO A 72 32.93 24.26 -2.15
C PRO A 72 33.20 24.88 -0.77
N GLY A 73 32.56 24.35 0.27
CA GLY A 73 32.76 24.85 1.62
C GLY A 73 31.73 24.35 2.61
N THR A 74 32.00 24.63 3.88
CA THR A 74 31.09 24.31 4.98
C THR A 74 30.20 25.50 5.29
N VAL A 75 28.90 25.27 5.39
CA VAL A 75 27.92 26.27 5.80
C VAL A 75 27.27 25.84 7.11
N ALA A 76 27.19 26.76 8.06
CA ALA A 76 26.48 26.53 9.32
C ALA A 76 24.99 26.85 9.13
N PHE A 77 24.14 26.10 9.81
CA PHE A 77 22.70 26.36 9.83
C PHE A 77 22.12 26.21 11.24
N ALA A 78 20.96 26.84 11.45
CA ALA A 78 20.17 26.72 12.67
C ALA A 78 18.69 26.55 12.33
N LEU A 79 18.02 25.71 13.10
CA LEU A 79 16.57 25.50 13.09
C LEU A 79 16.00 25.97 14.42
N ARG A 80 14.93 26.76 14.38
CA ARG A 80 14.19 27.24 15.56
C ARG A 80 12.72 27.34 15.25
N ILE A 81 11.86 27.09 16.22
CA ILE A 81 10.42 27.32 16.09
C ILE A 81 10.05 28.64 16.77
N VAL A 82 9.28 29.47 16.07
CA VAL A 82 8.82 30.76 16.58
C VAL A 82 7.30 30.86 16.50
N SER A 83 6.65 31.48 17.50
CA SER A 83 5.25 31.88 17.40
C SER A 83 5.10 33.26 18.03
N ALA A 84 4.69 34.23 17.21
CA ALA A 84 4.38 35.58 17.71
C ALA A 84 3.11 35.58 18.58
N LEU A 85 2.19 34.65 18.32
CA LEU A 85 0.93 34.51 19.07
C LEU A 85 1.19 34.08 20.51
N ASP A 86 2.03 33.06 20.68
CA ASP A 86 2.33 32.45 21.99
C ASP A 86 3.64 32.95 22.61
N GLY A 87 4.34 33.86 21.93
CA GLY A 87 5.64 34.40 22.39
C GLY A 87 6.76 33.35 22.44
N VAL A 88 6.71 32.35 21.56
CA VAL A 88 7.69 31.27 21.48
C VAL A 88 8.85 31.66 20.55
N ASP A 89 10.09 31.40 20.98
CA ASP A 89 11.30 31.38 20.15
C ASP A 89 12.24 30.31 20.73
N LEU A 90 12.11 29.09 20.21
CA LEU A 90 12.76 27.90 20.75
C LEU A 90 13.79 27.36 19.73
N PRO A 91 15.10 27.35 20.06
CA PRO A 91 16.10 26.69 19.23
C PRO A 91 15.86 25.18 19.23
N LEU A 92 15.85 24.58 18.04
CA LEU A 92 15.65 23.15 17.85
C LEU A 92 16.97 22.44 17.56
N HIS A 93 17.75 22.97 16.61
CA HIS A 93 18.99 22.31 16.18
C HIS A 93 19.97 23.32 15.60
N THR A 94 21.27 23.05 15.77
CA THR A 94 22.35 23.78 15.11
C THR A 94 23.30 22.80 14.46
N GLY A 95 23.66 23.09 13.22
CA GLY A 95 24.37 22.16 12.38
C GLY A 95 25.26 22.80 11.34
N SER A 96 25.92 21.95 10.56
CA SER A 96 26.73 22.35 9.42
C SER A 96 26.68 21.32 8.30
N LEU A 97 26.69 21.81 7.07
CA LEU A 97 26.72 21.00 5.84
C LEU A 97 28.02 21.35 5.10
N THR A 98 28.74 20.34 4.62
CA THR A 98 29.95 20.56 3.82
C THR A 98 29.67 20.17 2.37
N ALA A 99 29.74 21.14 1.46
CA ALA A 99 29.73 20.87 0.03
C ALA A 99 31.15 20.62 -0.46
N VAL A 100 31.35 19.52 -1.18
CA VAL A 100 32.62 19.16 -1.84
C VAL A 100 32.49 19.33 -3.34
N ALA A 101 33.59 19.74 -3.97
CA ALA A 101 33.70 19.78 -5.42
C ALA A 101 33.91 18.36 -5.98
N LEU A 102 33.21 18.06 -7.07
CA LEU A 102 33.39 16.84 -7.86
C LEU A 102 34.13 17.16 -9.15
N ASP A 103 34.58 16.12 -9.86
CA ASP A 103 35.24 16.29 -11.16
C ASP A 103 34.30 16.97 -12.17
N GLY A 104 34.66 18.16 -12.65
CA GLY A 104 33.88 18.94 -13.61
C GLY A 104 33.65 20.37 -13.13
N GLU A 105 33.21 21.25 -14.04
CA GLU A 105 32.97 22.65 -13.72
C GLU A 105 31.69 22.79 -12.87
N GLN A 106 31.80 23.43 -11.70
CA GLN A 106 30.69 23.76 -10.80
C GLN A 106 29.81 22.57 -10.38
N ARG A 107 30.41 21.38 -10.26
CA ARG A 107 29.75 20.18 -9.74
C ARG A 107 30.01 20.03 -8.25
N TYR A 108 28.94 20.03 -7.47
CA TYR A 108 28.99 20.00 -6.01
C TYR A 108 28.07 18.92 -5.45
N ALA A 109 28.51 18.25 -4.38
CA ALA A 109 27.68 17.36 -3.59
C ALA A 109 27.90 17.62 -2.10
N ILE A 110 26.92 17.24 -1.28
CA ILE A 110 27.10 17.25 0.17
C ILE A 110 27.96 16.05 0.56
N ASP A 111 28.96 16.30 1.40
CA ASP A 111 29.81 15.28 1.99
C ASP A 111 29.01 14.43 2.98
N ASN A 112 28.50 13.31 2.47
CA ASN A 112 27.81 12.27 3.24
C ASN A 112 28.75 11.11 3.59
N ASP A 113 30.07 11.24 3.37
CA ASP A 113 30.97 10.11 3.51
C ASP A 113 30.81 9.53 4.93
N TRP A 114 30.71 10.34 5.99
CA TRP A 114 30.50 9.91 7.38
C TRP A 114 29.39 8.86 7.59
N MET A 115 28.35 8.83 6.74
CA MET A 115 27.26 7.86 6.83
C MET A 115 27.68 6.45 6.39
N LEU A 116 28.73 6.29 5.58
CA LEU A 116 29.14 4.99 5.02
C LEU A 116 29.63 3.99 6.08
N GLY A 117 30.05 4.46 7.25
CA GLY A 117 30.40 3.64 8.41
C GLY A 117 29.25 3.42 9.38
N LEU A 118 28.04 3.89 9.05
CA LEU A 118 26.84 3.72 9.85
C LEU A 118 25.90 2.69 9.24
N GLY A 119 25.21 1.99 10.10
CA GLY A 119 24.06 1.17 9.80
C GLY A 119 22.88 1.63 10.64
N LEU A 120 21.69 1.49 10.08
CA LEU A 120 20.44 1.66 10.82
C LEU A 120 19.85 0.28 11.02
N LEU A 121 19.47 -0.07 12.23
CA LEU A 121 18.88 -1.37 12.57
C LEU A 121 17.55 -1.16 13.27
N CYS A 122 16.50 -1.84 12.82
CA CYS A 122 15.21 -1.77 13.49
C CYS A 122 14.42 -3.06 13.40
N LEU A 123 13.45 -3.19 14.30
CA LEU A 123 12.32 -4.08 14.14
C LEU A 123 11.18 -3.23 13.59
N ASN A 124 10.94 -3.35 12.28
CA ASN A 124 9.90 -2.55 11.62
C ASN A 124 8.52 -3.04 12.09
N ALA A 125 7.96 -2.29 13.03
CA ALA A 125 6.68 -2.52 13.65
C ALA A 125 5.56 -1.60 13.11
N VAL A 126 5.86 -0.78 12.10
CA VAL A 126 4.90 0.17 11.52
C VAL A 126 3.79 -0.59 10.79
N ASP A 127 4.18 -1.56 9.95
CA ASP A 127 3.22 -2.34 9.15
C ASP A 127 2.75 -3.63 9.86
N GLU A 128 3.64 -4.28 10.60
CA GLU A 128 3.39 -5.60 11.21
C GLU A 128 3.82 -5.61 12.67
N TYR A 129 3.09 -4.85 13.48
CA TYR A 129 3.36 -4.67 14.89
C TYR A 129 3.41 -5.97 15.71
N ASP A 130 2.59 -6.96 15.38
CA ASP A 130 2.51 -8.22 16.11
C ASP A 130 3.64 -9.19 15.78
N ALA A 131 4.37 -8.96 14.69
CA ALA A 131 5.54 -9.72 14.30
C ALA A 131 6.53 -8.85 13.52
N PRO A 132 7.18 -7.87 14.18
CA PRO A 132 7.94 -6.86 13.47
C PRO A 132 9.19 -7.46 12.86
N ARG A 133 9.46 -7.09 11.61
CA ARG A 133 10.54 -7.68 10.81
C ARG A 133 11.88 -7.02 11.07
N LEU A 134 12.94 -7.81 11.10
CA LEU A 134 14.29 -7.24 11.13
C LEU A 134 14.54 -6.50 9.81
N THR A 135 14.82 -5.21 9.93
CA THR A 135 15.19 -4.33 8.82
C THR A 135 16.51 -3.67 9.14
N ALA A 136 17.36 -3.52 8.13
CA ALA A 136 18.57 -2.72 8.24
C ALA A 136 18.68 -1.75 7.07
N THR A 137 19.28 -0.59 7.31
CA THR A 137 19.66 0.35 6.26
C THR A 137 21.16 0.54 6.25
N ILE A 138 21.74 0.52 5.06
CA ILE A 138 23.17 0.56 4.81
C ILE A 138 23.46 1.60 3.73
N PHE A 139 24.49 2.42 3.93
CA PHE A 139 24.87 3.45 2.98
C PHE A 139 26.01 2.98 2.07
N LEU A 140 25.83 3.13 0.75
CA LEU A 140 26.81 2.78 -0.28
C LEU A 140 27.22 4.01 -1.10
N LYS A 141 28.44 3.98 -1.65
CA LYS A 141 28.96 5.06 -2.48
C LYS A 141 28.63 4.84 -3.95
N GLY A 142 28.36 5.95 -4.65
CA GLY A 142 28.03 5.97 -6.07
C GLY A 142 26.67 5.36 -6.40
N GLN A 143 26.43 5.20 -7.70
CA GLN A 143 25.24 4.53 -8.20
C GLN A 143 25.44 3.01 -8.18
N VAL A 144 24.55 2.32 -7.49
CA VAL A 144 24.50 0.87 -7.34
C VAL A 144 23.22 0.34 -7.98
N ASP A 145 23.38 -0.76 -8.72
CA ASP A 145 22.28 -1.56 -9.25
C ASP A 145 21.85 -2.56 -8.17
N THR A 146 20.65 -2.38 -7.63
CA THR A 146 20.10 -3.20 -6.54
C THR A 146 19.97 -4.67 -6.92
N SER A 147 19.84 -4.99 -8.22
CA SER A 147 19.80 -6.39 -8.69
C SER A 147 21.12 -7.14 -8.49
N ARG A 148 22.21 -6.42 -8.26
CA ARG A 148 23.56 -6.96 -7.98
C ARG A 148 23.86 -7.05 -6.48
N LEU A 149 22.91 -6.64 -5.64
CA LEU A 149 23.03 -6.68 -4.19
C LEU A 149 22.36 -7.94 -3.63
N GLU A 150 23.00 -8.54 -2.63
CA GLU A 150 22.42 -9.60 -1.82
C GLU A 150 22.72 -9.34 -0.35
N ALA A 151 21.72 -9.49 0.51
CA ALA A 151 21.87 -9.37 1.94
C ALA A 151 21.54 -10.68 2.66
N HIS A 152 22.27 -10.96 3.73
CA HIS A 152 22.16 -12.17 4.53
C HIS A 152 22.21 -11.85 6.01
N CYS A 153 21.41 -12.54 6.81
CA CYS A 153 21.44 -12.48 8.26
C CYS A 153 22.08 -13.76 8.82
N PHE A 154 22.96 -13.59 9.79
CA PHE A 154 23.68 -14.65 10.48
C PHE A 154 23.41 -14.55 11.99
N HIS A 155 23.36 -15.71 12.63
CA HIS A 155 23.28 -15.87 14.09
C HIS A 155 24.39 -16.86 14.50
N GLU A 156 25.27 -16.44 15.41
CA GLU A 156 26.42 -17.24 15.86
C GLU A 156 27.28 -17.79 14.70
N GLY A 157 27.50 -16.94 13.69
CA GLY A 157 28.27 -17.29 12.48
C GLY A 157 27.56 -18.23 11.50
N ARG A 158 26.34 -18.69 11.80
CA ARG A 158 25.52 -19.49 10.89
C ARG A 158 24.53 -18.60 10.14
N ARG A 159 24.47 -18.72 8.82
CA ARG A 159 23.45 -18.02 8.02
C ARG A 159 22.06 -18.55 8.37
N ILE A 160 21.17 -17.66 8.80
CA ILE A 160 19.79 -17.99 9.16
C ILE A 160 18.80 -17.54 8.09
N ALA A 161 19.07 -16.43 7.39
CA ALA A 161 18.17 -15.92 6.36
C ALA A 161 18.91 -15.20 5.23
N ARG A 162 18.26 -15.15 4.07
CA ARG A 162 18.54 -14.18 2.99
C ARG A 162 17.51 -13.06 3.12
N ALA A 163 17.89 -11.81 2.84
CA ALA A 163 16.93 -10.72 2.80
C ALA A 163 15.89 -10.99 1.71
N THR A 164 14.62 -10.81 2.05
CA THR A 164 13.49 -10.91 1.13
C THR A 164 13.46 -9.72 0.19
N PHE A 165 13.87 -8.56 0.70
CA PHE A 165 13.91 -7.30 -0.03
C PHE A 165 15.25 -6.61 0.14
N VAL A 166 15.77 -6.07 -0.97
CA VAL A 166 16.96 -5.21 -1.03
C VAL A 166 16.64 -4.10 -2.02
N ASP A 167 16.52 -2.87 -1.55
CA ASP A 167 16.10 -1.76 -2.40
C ASP A 167 16.79 -0.45 -2.03
N ASN A 168 16.75 0.48 -2.97
CA ASN A 168 17.26 1.83 -2.81
C ASN A 168 16.15 2.74 -2.28
N ARG A 169 16.24 3.10 -0.99
CA ARG A 169 15.30 4.02 -0.35
C ARG A 169 15.54 5.46 -0.78
N HIS A 170 16.80 5.87 -0.89
CA HIS A 170 17.16 7.23 -1.26
C HIS A 170 18.51 7.31 -1.99
N ALA A 171 18.61 8.21 -2.97
CA ALA A 171 19.87 8.50 -3.66
C ALA A 171 20.39 9.88 -3.26
N PHE A 172 21.64 9.94 -2.81
CA PHE A 172 22.36 11.20 -2.63
C PHE A 172 22.84 11.66 -4.00
N THR A 173 22.49 12.89 -4.37
CA THR A 173 22.85 13.45 -5.68
C THR A 173 23.71 14.69 -5.55
N ALA A 174 24.57 14.89 -6.56
CA ALA A 174 25.19 16.17 -6.81
C ALA A 174 24.15 17.19 -7.32
N ASN A 175 24.54 18.46 -7.35
CA ASN A 175 23.71 19.55 -7.85
C ASN A 175 23.27 19.35 -9.31
N ASP A 176 23.99 18.56 -10.12
CA ASP A 176 23.63 18.21 -11.50
C ASP A 176 22.73 16.96 -11.64
N GLY A 177 22.34 16.35 -10.52
CA GLY A 177 21.53 15.12 -10.47
C GLY A 177 22.31 13.81 -10.52
N THR A 178 23.65 13.84 -10.65
CA THR A 178 24.49 12.64 -10.62
C THR A 178 24.40 11.97 -9.25
N VAL A 179 24.15 10.66 -9.20
CA VAL A 179 24.13 9.90 -7.94
C VAL A 179 25.54 9.71 -7.40
N VAL A 180 25.79 10.18 -6.19
CA VAL A 180 27.08 10.08 -5.48
C VAL A 180 27.07 9.05 -4.35
N GLY A 181 25.89 8.59 -3.94
CA GLY A 181 25.70 7.50 -3.00
C GLY A 181 24.23 7.12 -2.86
N GLN A 182 23.96 6.04 -2.14
CA GLN A 182 22.61 5.51 -1.96
C GLN A 182 22.42 4.95 -0.54
N GLU A 183 21.18 5.08 -0.08
CA GLU A 183 20.65 4.46 1.12
C GLU A 183 19.94 3.16 0.72
N ILE A 184 20.51 2.02 1.09
CA ILE A 184 20.00 0.70 0.77
C ILE A 184 19.27 0.12 1.97
N THR A 185 17.99 -0.16 1.82
CA THR A 185 17.19 -0.84 2.86
C THR A 185 17.11 -2.32 2.55
N VAL A 186 17.31 -3.14 3.57
CA VAL A 186 17.21 -4.61 3.51
C VAL A 186 16.22 -5.10 4.56
N SER A 187 15.34 -6.02 4.16
CA SER A 187 14.32 -6.57 5.05
C SER A 187 14.37 -8.10 5.03
N PHE A 188 14.26 -8.71 6.21
CA PHE A 188 14.30 -10.16 6.39
C PHE A 188 12.93 -10.65 6.82
N ASP A 189 12.15 -11.25 5.89
CA ASP A 189 10.80 -11.65 6.28
C ASP A 189 10.76 -12.79 7.28
N ASP A 190 11.73 -13.69 7.17
CA ASP A 190 11.83 -14.87 8.03
C ASP A 190 12.57 -14.57 9.35
N VAL A 191 12.96 -13.31 9.63
CA VAL A 191 13.60 -12.91 10.89
C VAL A 191 12.75 -11.84 11.56
N ARG A 192 12.04 -12.21 12.63
CA ARG A 192 11.13 -11.31 13.35
C ARG A 192 11.59 -11.07 14.77
N GLY A 193 11.21 -9.93 15.34
CA GLY A 193 11.44 -9.61 16.74
C GLY A 193 10.73 -10.60 17.67
N TRP A 194 9.42 -10.76 17.49
CA TRP A 194 8.54 -11.68 18.21
C TRP A 194 7.41 -12.12 17.28
N ASN A 195 6.50 -12.96 17.78
CA ASN A 195 5.28 -13.32 17.07
C ASN A 195 4.10 -13.45 18.05
N ASN A 196 3.34 -12.37 18.20
CA ASN A 196 2.11 -12.33 19.01
C ASN A 196 0.98 -13.16 18.37
N LEU A 197 1.11 -13.52 17.09
CA LEU A 197 0.14 -14.27 16.31
C LEU A 197 0.52 -15.75 16.15
N ARG A 198 1.54 -16.25 16.87
CA ARG A 198 2.03 -17.64 16.71
C ARG A 198 0.94 -18.70 16.88
N ASP A 199 -0.08 -18.41 17.68
CA ASP A 199 -1.22 -19.29 17.93
C ASP A 199 -2.12 -19.44 16.67
N SER A 200 -1.87 -18.70 15.59
CA SER A 200 -2.46 -18.84 14.24
C SER A 200 -1.72 -19.74 13.29
N GLY A 201 -0.56 -20.25 13.70
CA GLY A 201 0.34 -20.94 12.78
C GLY A 201 1.03 -20.00 11.78
N TRP A 202 0.67 -18.71 11.74
CA TRP A 202 1.38 -17.71 10.95
C TRP A 202 2.80 -17.55 11.47
N GLY A 203 3.78 -17.67 10.57
CA GLY A 203 5.18 -17.51 10.91
C GLY A 203 5.77 -18.61 11.79
N SER A 204 5.26 -19.83 11.66
CA SER A 204 5.73 -21.01 12.42
C SER A 204 7.16 -21.42 12.09
N ASP A 205 7.69 -21.01 10.94
CA ASP A 205 9.05 -21.27 10.46
C ASP A 205 10.01 -20.07 10.60
N TRP A 206 9.53 -18.94 11.15
CA TRP A 206 10.36 -17.76 11.34
C TRP A 206 11.42 -17.95 12.41
N HIS A 207 12.57 -17.31 12.19
CA HIS A 207 13.59 -17.11 13.21
C HIS A 207 13.19 -15.93 14.09
N LEU A 208 12.74 -16.21 15.31
CA LEU A 208 12.29 -15.20 16.26
C LEU A 208 13.44 -14.77 17.17
N LEU A 209 13.81 -13.48 17.11
CA LEU A 209 14.87 -12.93 17.97
C LEU A 209 14.53 -13.12 19.45
N ASP A 210 13.25 -13.05 19.81
CA ASP A 210 12.80 -13.21 21.19
C ASP A 210 12.91 -14.63 21.76
N GLN A 211 13.35 -15.59 20.94
CA GLN A 211 13.59 -16.99 21.31
C GLN A 211 15.05 -17.41 21.10
N HIS A 212 15.87 -16.52 20.52
CA HIS A 212 17.21 -16.83 20.07
C HIS A 212 18.19 -15.70 20.42
N ASP A 213 18.62 -15.66 21.68
CA ASP A 213 19.68 -14.75 22.11
C ASP A 213 21.03 -15.06 21.43
N GLY A 214 21.95 -14.09 21.45
CA GLY A 214 23.33 -14.22 20.97
C GLY A 214 23.72 -13.17 19.95
N ALA A 215 24.84 -13.44 19.28
CA ALA A 215 25.46 -12.53 18.33
C ALA A 215 24.85 -12.67 16.92
N TYR A 216 24.44 -11.53 16.35
CA TYR A 216 23.86 -11.42 15.03
C TYR A 216 24.70 -10.56 14.09
N GLN A 217 24.58 -10.83 12.79
CA GLN A 217 25.25 -10.08 11.75
C GLN A 217 24.38 -9.96 10.50
N VAL A 218 24.17 -8.73 10.01
CA VAL A 218 23.63 -8.46 8.68
C VAL A 218 24.80 -8.16 7.75
N THR A 219 24.90 -8.90 6.66
CA THR A 219 25.96 -8.76 5.65
C THR A 219 25.34 -8.36 4.33
N LEU A 220 25.73 -7.21 3.79
CA LEU A 220 25.38 -6.78 2.43
C LEU A 220 26.56 -7.06 1.51
N SER A 221 26.31 -7.76 0.42
CA SER A 221 27.27 -8.06 -0.63
C SER A 221 26.84 -7.43 -1.95
N ARG A 222 27.83 -7.08 -2.76
CA ARG A 222 27.69 -6.56 -4.12
C ARG A 222 28.59 -7.40 -5.00
N ASP A 223 28.04 -8.00 -6.06
CA ASP A 223 28.81 -8.86 -6.97
C ASP A 223 29.55 -10.00 -6.26
N SER A 224 28.87 -10.66 -5.31
CA SER A 224 29.45 -11.73 -4.47
C SER A 224 30.63 -11.31 -3.59
N THR A 225 30.91 -10.00 -3.47
CA THR A 225 31.91 -9.45 -2.56
C THR A 225 31.19 -8.74 -1.43
N VAL A 226 31.56 -9.02 -0.17
CA VAL A 226 31.00 -8.28 0.97
C VAL A 226 31.31 -6.80 0.78
N ALA A 227 30.29 -5.95 0.98
CA ALA A 227 30.42 -4.50 0.93
C ALA A 227 30.31 -3.90 2.34
N ARG A 228 29.35 -4.39 3.14
CA ARG A 228 29.09 -3.88 4.50
C ARG A 228 28.64 -4.97 5.44
N VAL A 229 28.99 -4.79 6.71
CA VAL A 229 28.61 -5.69 7.80
C VAL A 229 28.12 -4.89 9.00
N ILE A 230 26.88 -5.13 9.42
CA ILE A 230 26.32 -4.63 10.68
C ILE A 230 26.33 -5.79 11.67
N ARG A 231 26.85 -5.56 12.88
CA ARG A 231 26.84 -6.56 13.98
C ARG A 231 25.98 -6.05 15.12
N PHE A 232 25.20 -6.93 15.73
CA PHE A 232 24.36 -6.59 16.87
C PHE A 232 24.15 -7.81 17.78
N GLU A 233 23.87 -7.55 19.04
CA GLU A 233 23.59 -8.56 20.07
C GLU A 233 22.10 -8.57 20.43
N VAL A 234 21.57 -9.77 20.71
CA VAL A 234 20.24 -9.98 21.28
C VAL A 234 20.39 -10.68 22.64
N SER A 235 19.76 -10.14 23.67
CA SER A 235 19.72 -10.72 25.02
C SER A 235 18.33 -10.54 25.63
N ASP A 236 17.83 -11.57 26.30
CA ASP A 236 16.46 -11.63 26.84
C ASP A 236 15.40 -11.28 25.77
N GLY A 237 15.67 -11.69 24.53
CA GLY A 237 14.83 -11.44 23.38
C GLY A 237 14.77 -10.00 22.88
N ARG A 238 15.77 -9.19 23.24
CA ARG A 238 15.85 -7.76 22.88
C ARG A 238 17.19 -7.42 22.26
N ILE A 239 17.20 -6.54 21.27
CA ILE A 239 18.46 -5.98 20.74
C ILE A 239 19.09 -5.11 21.82
N THR A 240 20.30 -5.46 22.24
CA THR A 240 21.03 -4.80 23.34
C THR A 240 22.26 -4.04 22.87
N THR A 241 22.43 -3.90 21.56
CA THR A 241 23.59 -3.22 20.97
C THR A 241 23.60 -1.75 21.35
N GLU A 242 24.75 -1.25 21.77
CA GLU A 242 24.94 0.17 22.05
C GLU A 242 24.78 0.99 20.77
N GLY A 243 23.96 2.04 20.85
CA GLY A 243 23.66 2.90 19.71
C GLY A 243 22.72 4.02 20.10
N ALA A 244 22.76 5.12 19.35
CA ALA A 244 21.72 6.12 19.44
C ALA A 244 20.41 5.55 18.89
N VAL A 245 19.27 5.92 19.45
CA VAL A 245 17.97 5.47 18.96
C VAL A 245 17.15 6.68 18.53
N GLU A 246 16.68 6.63 17.29
CA GLU A 246 15.89 7.67 16.65
C GLU A 246 14.53 7.13 16.24
N ASP A 247 13.55 8.03 16.11
CA ASP A 247 12.23 7.71 15.58
C ASP A 247 12.23 7.92 14.05
N ASP A 248 12.00 6.84 13.29
CA ASP A 248 11.84 6.88 11.83
C ASP A 248 10.36 6.62 11.50
N PRO A 249 9.63 7.56 10.89
CA PRO A 249 8.22 7.39 10.60
C PRO A 249 7.87 6.21 9.69
N GLY A 250 8.84 5.69 8.92
CA GLY A 250 8.65 4.53 8.06
C GLY A 250 8.97 3.18 8.73
N SER A 251 9.67 3.19 9.87
CA SER A 251 10.25 1.99 10.47
C SER A 251 10.09 1.88 11.98
N GLY A 252 9.59 2.93 12.65
CA GLY A 252 9.52 3.04 14.10
C GLY A 252 10.88 3.40 14.71
N ALA A 253 11.22 2.82 15.86
CA ALA A 253 12.51 3.12 16.47
C ALA A 253 13.67 2.43 15.72
N VAL A 254 14.66 3.23 15.34
CA VAL A 254 15.84 2.82 14.60
C VAL A 254 17.07 3.01 15.48
N ILE A 255 17.88 1.97 15.59
CA ILE A 255 19.14 1.96 16.33
C ILE A 255 20.27 2.25 15.35
N LEU A 256 21.07 3.26 15.65
CA LEU A 256 22.24 3.63 14.89
C LEU A 256 23.42 2.81 15.41
N VAL A 257 24.00 2.01 14.51
CA VAL A 257 25.06 1.04 14.82
C VAL A 257 26.21 1.19 13.84
N ASP A 258 27.39 0.71 14.22
CA ASP A 258 28.53 0.69 13.32
C ASP A 258 28.32 -0.30 12.16
N ALA A 259 28.58 0.15 10.95
CA ALA A 259 28.66 -0.70 9.75
C ALA A 259 30.12 -0.82 9.31
N ALA A 260 30.70 -1.99 9.53
CA ALA A 260 32.06 -2.27 9.10
C ALA A 260 32.12 -2.32 7.56
N VAL A 261 33.08 -1.57 7.01
CA VAL A 261 33.45 -1.64 5.59
C VAL A 261 34.38 -2.83 5.40
N GLU A 262 33.89 -3.86 4.73
CA GLU A 262 34.71 -5.00 4.31
C GLU A 262 34.85 -4.93 2.79
N GLY A 263 36.08 -4.83 2.27
CA GLY A 263 36.37 -4.70 0.84
C GLY A 263 36.77 -3.30 0.35
N SER A 264 37.04 -3.16 -0.95
CA SER A 264 37.53 -1.92 -1.58
C SER A 264 36.55 -1.31 -2.59
N LEU A 265 35.29 -1.78 -2.59
CA LEU A 265 34.30 -1.44 -3.63
C LEU A 265 33.86 0.02 -3.62
N ASP A 266 33.97 0.69 -2.47
CA ASP A 266 33.56 2.09 -2.29
C ASP A 266 34.76 3.07 -2.32
N GLY A 267 35.94 2.59 -2.69
CA GLY A 267 37.16 3.41 -2.76
C GLY A 267 37.68 3.87 -1.40
N ALA A 268 38.59 4.85 -1.41
CA ALA A 268 39.12 5.44 -0.19
C ALA A 268 38.07 6.34 0.47
N TRP A 269 37.88 6.16 1.76
CA TRP A 269 36.92 6.92 2.57
C TRP A 269 37.62 8.08 3.27
N ARG A 270 36.96 9.24 3.37
CA ARG A 270 37.44 10.32 4.23
C ARG A 270 37.04 10.01 5.67
N THR A 271 37.97 9.45 6.44
CA THR A 271 37.81 9.20 7.88
C THR A 271 38.03 10.43 8.74
N ASP A 272 38.44 11.54 8.14
CA ASP A 272 39.07 12.64 8.88
C ASP A 272 38.13 13.85 8.97
N GLY A 273 37.53 14.05 10.14
CA GLY A 273 37.11 15.38 10.63
C GLY A 273 35.71 15.88 10.27
N ALA A 274 34.84 15.09 9.61
CA ALA A 274 33.43 15.47 9.46
C ALA A 274 32.66 15.17 10.75
N PRO A 275 31.94 16.13 11.35
CA PRO A 275 31.05 15.84 12.47
C PRO A 275 29.92 14.92 11.98
N ALA A 276 29.68 13.81 12.69
CA ALA A 276 28.51 12.98 12.47
C ALA A 276 27.23 13.81 12.72
N PHE A 277 26.13 13.49 12.02
CA PHE A 277 24.79 14.07 12.25
C PHE A 277 24.54 15.51 11.79
N TYR A 278 25.37 16.05 10.89
CA TYR A 278 25.23 17.42 10.39
C TYR A 278 25.13 18.47 11.50
N GLY A 279 25.61 18.18 12.72
CA GLY A 279 25.38 19.01 13.90
C GLY A 279 25.49 18.25 15.21
N ASP A 280 24.87 18.80 16.25
CA ASP A 280 24.83 18.13 17.55
C ASP A 280 23.84 16.95 17.54
N ALA A 281 24.37 15.74 17.76
CA ALA A 281 23.59 14.52 17.81
C ALA A 281 22.51 14.54 18.92
N VAL A 282 22.74 15.26 20.03
CA VAL A 282 21.77 15.34 21.13
C VAL A 282 20.51 16.10 20.73
N THR A 283 20.68 17.21 20.01
CA THR A 283 19.56 18.01 19.48
C THR A 283 18.99 17.46 18.17
N ALA A 284 19.78 16.72 17.39
CA ALA A 284 19.28 16.00 16.20
C ALA A 284 18.39 14.80 16.57
N ALA A 285 18.68 14.14 17.69
CA ALA A 285 18.01 12.91 18.07
C ALA A 285 16.67 13.15 18.79
N SER A 286 15.61 12.58 18.22
CA SER A 286 14.36 12.28 18.90
C SER A 286 14.58 11.02 19.73
N TRP A 287 15.12 11.15 20.95
CA TRP A 287 15.45 10.00 21.80
C TRP A 287 14.19 9.23 22.20
N VAL A 288 13.92 8.13 21.49
CA VAL A 288 12.98 7.09 21.88
C VAL A 288 13.84 5.92 22.33
N GLY A 289 13.63 5.37 23.53
CA GLY A 289 14.35 4.15 23.92
C GLY A 289 13.92 2.98 23.03
N VAL A 290 14.85 2.07 22.68
CA VAL A 290 14.50 0.82 21.97
C VAL A 290 13.38 0.06 22.69
N ASP A 291 13.28 0.24 24.00
CA ASP A 291 12.20 -0.21 24.89
C ASP A 291 10.79 0.13 24.40
N ALA A 292 10.61 1.25 23.69
CA ALA A 292 9.32 1.63 23.14
C ALA A 292 8.84 0.63 22.07
N VAL A 293 9.77 0.02 21.33
CA VAL A 293 9.47 -1.07 20.38
C VAL A 293 8.99 -2.30 21.14
N TYR A 294 9.64 -2.63 22.25
CA TYR A 294 9.35 -3.84 23.03
C TYR A 294 8.18 -3.72 24.02
N ALA A 295 7.75 -2.51 24.39
CA ALA A 295 6.59 -2.26 25.26
C ALA A 295 5.27 -2.84 24.72
N ARG A 296 5.32 -3.35 23.49
CA ARG A 296 4.25 -3.79 22.63
C ARG A 296 4.19 -5.30 22.47
N ARG A 297 5.24 -6.01 22.93
CA ARG A 297 5.29 -7.46 23.05
C ARG A 297 4.29 -7.93 24.11
N ILE A 298 3.48 -8.93 23.78
CA ILE A 298 2.53 -9.52 24.74
C ILE A 298 3.21 -10.69 25.46
N ASP A 299 3.55 -10.50 26.73
CA ASP A 299 3.98 -11.59 27.60
C ASP A 299 2.76 -12.45 27.98
N ARG A 300 2.45 -13.50 27.21
CA ARG A 300 1.39 -14.47 27.55
C ARG A 300 1.94 -15.62 28.40
N PRO A 301 1.38 -15.91 29.59
CA PRO A 301 1.59 -17.18 30.26
C PRO A 301 0.87 -18.28 29.46
N VAL A 302 1.61 -19.29 29.00
CA VAL A 302 1.07 -20.42 28.22
C VAL A 302 0.25 -21.32 29.15
N ALA A 303 -1.06 -21.40 28.93
CA ALA A 303 -1.89 -22.47 29.50
C ALA A 303 -1.74 -23.73 28.62
N PRO A 304 -1.78 -24.95 29.19
CA PRO A 304 -1.65 -26.18 28.42
C PRO A 304 -2.86 -26.39 27.49
N ASP A 305 -2.59 -26.80 26.25
CA ASP A 305 -3.63 -27.09 25.25
C ASP A 305 -4.55 -28.25 25.69
N PRO A 306 -5.86 -28.17 25.40
CA PRO A 306 -6.75 -29.33 25.51
C PRO A 306 -6.36 -30.39 24.48
N VAL A 307 -6.20 -31.64 24.93
CA VAL A 307 -5.84 -32.77 24.06
C VAL A 307 -7.08 -33.34 23.38
N PHE A 308 -7.24 -33.11 22.07
CA PHE A 308 -8.22 -33.80 21.22
C PHE A 308 -7.62 -35.05 20.56
N ASP A 309 -8.46 -35.94 20.03
CA ASP A 309 -7.98 -37.02 19.16
C ASP A 309 -7.60 -36.49 17.76
N ASP A 310 -6.83 -37.27 17.00
CA ASP A 310 -6.31 -36.88 15.68
C ASP A 310 -7.44 -36.56 14.69
N GLN A 311 -8.57 -37.28 14.79
CA GLN A 311 -9.71 -37.09 13.91
C GLN A 311 -10.42 -35.75 14.18
N THR A 312 -10.62 -35.40 15.44
CA THR A 312 -11.22 -34.13 15.87
C THR A 312 -10.29 -32.97 15.55
N THR A 313 -8.97 -33.16 15.73
CA THR A 313 -7.96 -32.16 15.37
C THR A 313 -7.97 -31.86 13.88
N ALA A 314 -7.99 -32.89 13.03
CA ALA A 314 -8.06 -32.71 11.57
C ALA A 314 -9.38 -32.07 11.12
N ALA A 315 -10.51 -32.45 11.74
CA ALA A 315 -11.81 -31.83 11.46
C ALA A 315 -11.85 -30.36 11.88
N LEU A 316 -11.25 -30.03 13.03
CA LEU A 316 -11.15 -28.67 13.53
C LEU A 316 -10.32 -27.79 12.59
N GLN A 317 -9.16 -28.26 12.16
CA GLN A 317 -8.33 -27.52 11.20
C GLN A 317 -9.08 -27.26 9.89
N ALA A 318 -9.71 -28.29 9.31
CA ALA A 318 -10.46 -28.13 8.06
C ALA A 318 -11.63 -27.15 8.19
N PHE A 319 -12.32 -27.14 9.34
CA PHE A 319 -13.36 -26.17 9.65
C PHE A 319 -12.81 -24.75 9.73
N VAL A 320 -11.71 -24.55 10.47
CA VAL A 320 -11.06 -23.23 10.65
C VAL A 320 -10.58 -22.69 9.29
N ASP A 321 -9.85 -23.48 8.51
CA ASP A 321 -9.35 -23.09 7.19
C ASP A 321 -10.48 -22.66 6.25
N ARG A 322 -11.60 -23.40 6.27
CA ARG A 322 -12.76 -23.11 5.44
C ARG A 322 -13.48 -21.83 5.89
N ALA A 323 -13.66 -21.65 7.19
CA ALA A 323 -14.27 -20.45 7.76
C ALA A 323 -13.43 -19.21 7.45
N GLU A 324 -12.12 -19.28 7.71
CA GLU A 324 -11.17 -18.20 7.44
C GLU A 324 -11.20 -17.78 5.96
N ARG A 325 -11.11 -18.74 5.03
CA ARG A 325 -11.16 -18.42 3.59
C ARG A 325 -12.43 -17.65 3.22
N LEU A 326 -13.58 -18.05 3.76
CA LEU A 326 -14.85 -17.39 3.47
C LEU A 326 -14.95 -16.01 4.12
N LEU A 327 -14.48 -15.87 5.37
CA LEU A 327 -14.48 -14.59 6.08
C LEU A 327 -13.55 -13.58 5.41
N THR A 328 -12.30 -13.96 5.12
CA THR A 328 -11.33 -13.09 4.46
C THR A 328 -11.79 -12.63 3.08
N THR A 329 -12.46 -13.51 2.33
CA THR A 329 -12.91 -13.19 0.97
C THR A 329 -14.17 -12.31 0.98
N TRP A 330 -15.10 -12.55 1.91
CA TRP A 330 -16.47 -12.06 1.75
C TRP A 330 -17.01 -11.22 2.91
N GLU A 331 -16.44 -11.27 4.12
CA GLU A 331 -17.06 -10.66 5.30
C GLU A 331 -17.23 -9.15 5.18
N ALA A 332 -16.16 -8.38 4.94
CA ALA A 332 -16.25 -6.93 4.77
C ALA A 332 -17.16 -6.56 3.58
N GLY A 333 -17.02 -7.29 2.47
CA GLY A 333 -17.81 -7.07 1.27
C GLY A 333 -19.29 -7.37 1.46
N LEU A 334 -19.67 -8.32 2.33
CA LEU A 334 -21.05 -8.75 2.58
C LEU A 334 -21.74 -8.05 3.77
N LEU A 335 -20.99 -7.65 4.79
CA LEU A 335 -21.56 -7.05 5.99
C LEU A 335 -21.62 -5.52 5.93
N ASP A 336 -20.71 -4.85 5.20
CA ASP A 336 -20.61 -3.39 5.25
C ASP A 336 -21.39 -2.66 4.15
N SER A 337 -21.82 -3.35 3.08
CA SER A 337 -22.54 -2.69 1.99
C SER A 337 -24.04 -2.54 2.28
N THR A 338 -24.56 -1.34 2.00
CA THR A 338 -26.00 -1.04 1.97
C THR A 338 -26.55 -1.08 0.54
N PRO A 339 -27.84 -1.41 0.32
CA PRO A 339 -28.47 -1.33 -0.99
C PRO A 339 -28.40 0.10 -1.61
N PRO A 340 -28.48 0.24 -2.95
CA PRO A 340 -28.61 -0.84 -3.94
C PRO A 340 -27.29 -1.60 -4.14
N PHE A 341 -27.38 -2.89 -4.46
CA PHE A 341 -26.22 -3.74 -4.70
C PHE A 341 -25.88 -3.79 -6.19
N ASP A 342 -24.60 -3.74 -6.53
CA ASP A 342 -24.16 -3.91 -7.92
C ASP A 342 -24.11 -5.39 -8.34
N THR A 343 -23.96 -5.66 -9.64
CA THR A 343 -23.91 -7.02 -10.20
C THR A 343 -22.77 -7.86 -9.61
N GLY A 344 -21.62 -7.25 -9.31
CA GLY A 344 -20.49 -7.95 -8.71
C GLY A 344 -20.81 -8.41 -7.28
N GLN A 345 -21.45 -7.55 -6.49
CA GLN A 345 -21.91 -7.86 -5.14
C GLN A 345 -22.98 -8.95 -5.12
N MET A 346 -23.83 -9.00 -6.14
CA MET A 346 -24.83 -10.06 -6.32
C MET A 346 -24.21 -11.42 -6.67
N LEU A 347 -23.24 -11.43 -7.59
CA LEU A 347 -22.48 -12.64 -7.93
C LEU A 347 -21.67 -13.16 -6.73
N ALA A 348 -21.12 -12.25 -5.92
CA ALA A 348 -20.44 -12.57 -4.66
C ALA A 348 -21.39 -13.25 -3.66
N ALA A 349 -22.59 -12.70 -3.46
CA ALA A 349 -23.59 -13.28 -2.56
C ALA A 349 -24.02 -14.69 -3.02
N ASP A 350 -24.26 -14.89 -4.32
CA ASP A 350 -24.59 -16.21 -4.87
C ASP A 350 -23.43 -17.21 -4.71
N ALA A 351 -22.19 -16.78 -4.97
CA ALA A 351 -21.00 -17.61 -4.77
C ALA A 351 -20.88 -18.10 -3.32
N VAL A 352 -21.13 -17.22 -2.34
CA VAL A 352 -21.10 -17.59 -0.91
C VAL A 352 -22.16 -18.62 -0.56
N LEU A 353 -23.39 -18.47 -1.07
CA LEU A 353 -24.46 -19.42 -0.74
C LEU A 353 -24.24 -20.82 -1.32
N ARG A 354 -23.53 -20.96 -2.44
CA ARG A 354 -23.13 -22.27 -2.98
C ARG A 354 -22.22 -23.05 -2.03
N GLU A 355 -21.50 -22.35 -1.15
CA GLU A 355 -20.56 -22.94 -0.20
C GLU A 355 -21.23 -23.38 1.12
N GLN A 356 -22.49 -22.98 1.34
CA GLN A 356 -23.16 -23.16 2.63
C GLN A 356 -23.32 -24.63 3.03
N ALA A 357 -23.62 -25.51 2.08
CA ALA A 357 -23.86 -26.93 2.35
C ALA A 357 -22.58 -27.64 2.82
N GLU A 358 -21.46 -27.41 2.15
CA GLU A 358 -20.16 -27.98 2.52
C GLU A 358 -19.67 -27.43 3.87
N TYR A 359 -19.80 -26.12 4.09
CA TYR A 359 -19.47 -25.49 5.37
C TYR A 359 -20.28 -26.11 6.53
N SER A 360 -21.58 -26.33 6.33
CA SER A 360 -22.46 -26.92 7.36
C SER A 360 -22.01 -28.34 7.74
N GLU A 361 -21.61 -29.16 6.75
CA GLU A 361 -21.07 -30.50 7.01
C GLU A 361 -19.78 -30.45 7.85
N MET A 362 -18.88 -29.50 7.56
CA MET A 362 -17.63 -29.32 8.33
C MET A 362 -17.92 -28.85 9.76
N ARG A 363 -18.84 -27.88 9.92
CA ARG A 363 -19.28 -27.37 11.23
C ARG A 363 -19.82 -28.49 12.11
N ASP A 364 -20.60 -29.40 11.54
CA ASP A 364 -21.21 -30.50 12.29
C ASP A 364 -20.17 -31.54 12.73
N LYS A 365 -19.06 -31.72 11.99
CA LYS A 365 -17.93 -32.59 12.38
C LYS A 365 -17.16 -32.08 13.61
N VAL A 366 -17.24 -30.79 13.91
CA VAL A 366 -16.53 -30.14 15.05
C VAL A 366 -17.47 -29.78 16.19
N VAL A 367 -18.71 -30.29 16.21
CA VAL A 367 -19.72 -29.95 17.22
C VAL A 367 -19.29 -30.30 18.66
N SER A 368 -18.41 -31.29 18.83
CA SER A 368 -17.85 -31.70 20.13
C SER A 368 -16.81 -30.71 20.68
N VAL A 369 -16.26 -29.83 19.83
CA VAL A 369 -15.29 -28.81 20.25
C VAL A 369 -16.04 -27.68 20.96
N PRO A 370 -15.67 -27.35 22.23
CA PRO A 370 -16.30 -26.25 22.97
C PRO A 370 -16.26 -24.94 22.18
N GLY A 371 -17.33 -24.15 22.25
CA GLY A 371 -17.38 -22.84 21.57
C GLY A 371 -16.23 -21.92 21.98
N GLU A 372 -15.89 -21.92 23.26
CA GLU A 372 -14.80 -21.14 23.87
C GLU A 372 -13.39 -21.65 23.50
N HIS A 373 -13.27 -22.73 22.72
CA HIS A 373 -11.97 -23.24 22.31
C HIS A 373 -11.26 -22.18 21.45
N PRO A 374 -10.07 -21.72 21.86
CA PRO A 374 -9.35 -20.70 21.11
C PRO A 374 -8.90 -21.27 19.78
N VAL A 375 -9.13 -20.51 18.73
CA VAL A 375 -8.58 -20.72 17.40
C VAL A 375 -8.01 -19.40 16.94
N THR A 376 -7.14 -19.45 15.95
CA THR A 376 -6.61 -18.21 15.41
C THR A 376 -6.70 -18.27 13.89
N ILE A 377 -7.17 -17.17 13.33
CA ILE A 377 -7.37 -16.95 11.89
C ILE A 377 -6.64 -15.67 11.50
N ALA A 378 -6.57 -15.34 10.21
CA ALA A 378 -5.88 -14.17 9.67
C ALA A 378 -6.38 -12.85 10.27
N SER A 379 -7.65 -12.77 10.70
CA SER A 379 -8.19 -11.57 11.36
C SER A 379 -7.82 -11.46 12.86
N GLY A 380 -7.03 -12.39 13.39
CA GLY A 380 -6.61 -12.44 14.79
C GLY A 380 -7.24 -13.59 15.60
N PRO A 381 -7.06 -13.57 16.93
CA PRO A 381 -7.61 -14.59 17.84
C PRO A 381 -9.14 -14.62 17.79
N ALA A 382 -9.69 -15.82 17.80
CA ALA A 382 -11.13 -16.07 17.82
C ALA A 382 -11.44 -17.31 18.67
N SER A 383 -12.73 -17.56 18.87
CA SER A 383 -13.21 -18.84 19.37
C SER A 383 -13.89 -19.64 18.26
N VAL A 384 -13.98 -20.97 18.40
CA VAL A 384 -14.78 -21.80 17.49
C VAL A 384 -16.24 -21.30 17.44
N GLY A 385 -16.75 -20.79 18.56
CA GLY A 385 -18.06 -20.13 18.65
C GLY A 385 -18.15 -18.89 17.77
N ASP A 386 -17.15 -18.01 17.84
CA ASP A 386 -17.10 -16.76 17.07
C ASP A 386 -17.09 -17.04 15.57
N LEU A 387 -16.31 -18.03 15.12
CA LEU A 387 -16.26 -18.41 13.70
C LEU A 387 -17.63 -18.88 13.21
N ARG A 388 -18.35 -19.67 14.02
CA ARG A 388 -19.71 -20.13 13.68
C ARG A 388 -20.66 -18.96 13.54
N GLU A 389 -20.66 -18.04 14.50
CA GLU A 389 -21.54 -16.86 14.50
C GLU A 389 -21.28 -15.96 13.29
N ARG A 390 -20.01 -15.61 13.04
CA ARG A 390 -19.61 -14.75 11.92
C ARG A 390 -19.99 -15.36 10.56
N MET A 391 -19.78 -16.66 10.38
CA MET A 391 -20.17 -17.34 9.15
C MET A 391 -21.69 -17.39 8.94
N GLU A 392 -22.48 -17.61 9.99
CA GLU A 392 -23.94 -17.51 9.89
C GLU A 392 -24.39 -16.10 9.52
N ALA A 393 -23.73 -15.06 10.06
CA ALA A 393 -23.99 -13.67 9.67
C ALA A 393 -23.67 -13.42 8.18
N VAL A 394 -22.55 -13.94 7.68
CA VAL A 394 -22.17 -13.87 6.26
C VAL A 394 -23.22 -14.55 5.36
N PHE A 395 -23.68 -15.75 5.68
CA PHE A 395 -24.74 -16.42 4.90
C PHE A 395 -26.08 -15.69 4.97
N ALA A 396 -26.43 -15.13 6.13
CA ALA A 396 -27.64 -14.33 6.29
C ALA A 396 -27.60 -13.06 5.44
N ALA A 397 -26.47 -12.35 5.44
CA ALA A 397 -26.25 -11.17 4.61
C ALA A 397 -26.35 -11.51 3.12
N ALA A 398 -25.69 -12.58 2.66
CA ALA A 398 -25.77 -13.02 1.27
C ALA A 398 -27.22 -13.31 0.83
N ARG A 399 -28.01 -14.04 1.64
CA ARG A 399 -29.45 -14.26 1.37
C ARG A 399 -30.23 -12.95 1.27
N SER A 400 -30.02 -12.06 2.24
CA SER A 400 -30.71 -10.77 2.29
C SER A 400 -30.43 -9.91 1.05
N ARG A 401 -29.20 -9.95 0.52
CA ARG A 401 -28.82 -9.23 -0.71
C ARG A 401 -29.54 -9.76 -1.93
N LEU A 402 -29.50 -11.08 -2.12
CA LEU A 402 -30.16 -11.70 -3.28
C LEU A 402 -31.67 -11.45 -3.27
N SER A 403 -32.33 -11.59 -2.10
CA SER A 403 -33.75 -11.27 -1.99
C SER A 403 -34.05 -9.78 -2.18
N GLY A 404 -33.18 -8.90 -1.65
CA GLY A 404 -33.36 -7.45 -1.75
C GLY A 404 -33.22 -6.93 -3.18
N ALA A 405 -32.27 -7.46 -3.95
CA ALA A 405 -32.10 -7.09 -5.35
C ALA A 405 -33.22 -7.62 -6.24
N ALA A 406 -33.70 -8.85 -6.01
CA ALA A 406 -34.84 -9.38 -6.74
C ALA A 406 -36.11 -8.52 -6.49
N GLN A 407 -36.32 -8.09 -5.25
CA GLN A 407 -37.42 -7.17 -4.90
C GLN A 407 -37.23 -5.79 -5.54
N ALA A 408 -36.02 -5.23 -5.52
CA ALA A 408 -35.74 -3.93 -6.12
C ALA A 408 -35.97 -3.95 -7.65
N GLU A 409 -35.56 -5.03 -8.32
CA GLU A 409 -35.86 -5.27 -9.73
C GLU A 409 -37.38 -5.40 -9.98
N GLU A 410 -38.08 -6.14 -9.12
CA GLU A 410 -39.54 -6.26 -9.21
C GLU A 410 -40.23 -4.89 -9.04
N ASP A 411 -39.79 -4.08 -8.07
CA ASP A 411 -40.31 -2.74 -7.77
C ASP A 411 -40.02 -1.76 -8.92
N GLU A 412 -38.83 -1.82 -9.53
CA GLU A 412 -38.45 -0.99 -10.69
C GLU A 412 -39.28 -1.33 -11.94
N LEU A 413 -39.54 -2.61 -12.17
CA LEU A 413 -40.28 -3.08 -13.34
C LEU A 413 -41.81 -3.04 -13.16
N ALA A 414 -42.30 -2.94 -11.92
CA ALA A 414 -43.74 -2.94 -11.61
C ALA A 414 -44.54 -1.84 -12.34
N PRO A 415 -44.08 -0.57 -12.46
CA PRO A 415 -44.77 0.46 -13.23
C PRO A 415 -44.94 0.10 -14.72
N TYR A 416 -43.94 -0.54 -15.33
CA TYR A 416 -44.01 -1.00 -16.73
C TYR A 416 -45.02 -2.14 -16.88
N ARG A 417 -44.95 -3.16 -16.00
CA ARG A 417 -45.89 -4.28 -15.98
C ARG A 417 -47.35 -3.86 -15.77
N ALA A 418 -47.57 -2.76 -15.05
CA ALA A 418 -48.91 -2.22 -14.82
C ALA A 418 -49.53 -1.54 -16.06
N LEU A 419 -48.71 -1.03 -16.99
CA LEU A 419 -49.15 -0.29 -18.17
C LEU A 419 -49.11 -1.11 -19.47
N LEU A 420 -48.19 -2.07 -19.57
CA LEU A 420 -48.04 -2.91 -20.76
C LEU A 420 -49.01 -4.11 -20.71
N ALA A 421 -49.52 -4.52 -21.86
CA ALA A 421 -50.39 -5.68 -22.01
C ALA A 421 -50.12 -6.41 -23.33
N GLY A 422 -50.60 -7.64 -23.45
CA GLY A 422 -50.48 -8.44 -24.68
C GLY A 422 -49.03 -8.64 -25.12
N ASP A 423 -48.78 -8.49 -26.42
CA ASP A 423 -47.45 -8.76 -26.99
C ASP A 423 -46.40 -7.74 -26.51
N LYS A 424 -46.78 -6.48 -26.24
CA LYS A 424 -45.88 -5.50 -25.63
C LYS A 424 -45.34 -5.96 -24.28
N LEU A 425 -46.20 -6.52 -23.42
CA LEU A 425 -45.75 -7.06 -22.13
C LEU A 425 -44.85 -8.29 -22.34
N ALA A 426 -45.18 -9.17 -23.29
CA ALA A 426 -44.36 -10.34 -23.59
C ALA A 426 -42.94 -9.94 -24.06
N VAL A 427 -42.84 -8.99 -25.00
CA VAL A 427 -41.55 -8.46 -25.47
C VAL A 427 -40.78 -7.82 -24.31
N PHE A 428 -41.46 -7.09 -23.42
CA PHE A 428 -40.83 -6.46 -22.27
C PHE A 428 -40.31 -7.47 -21.23
N GLU A 429 -41.03 -8.55 -20.93
CA GLU A 429 -40.53 -9.59 -20.00
C GLU A 429 -39.31 -10.35 -20.57
N GLU A 430 -39.22 -10.48 -21.90
CA GLU A 430 -38.03 -11.03 -22.55
C GLU A 430 -36.86 -10.02 -22.59
N HIS A 431 -37.17 -8.71 -22.59
CA HIS A 431 -36.20 -7.63 -22.76
C HIS A 431 -36.45 -6.48 -21.76
N PRO A 432 -36.32 -6.68 -20.44
CA PRO A 432 -36.77 -5.69 -19.46
C PRO A 432 -35.95 -4.40 -19.51
N ALA A 433 -36.56 -3.26 -19.18
CA ALA A 433 -35.94 -1.93 -19.30
C ALA A 433 -34.71 -1.72 -18.39
N ASN A 434 -34.53 -2.51 -17.35
CA ASN A 434 -33.32 -2.51 -16.52
C ASN A 434 -32.11 -3.17 -17.22
N ALA A 435 -32.34 -3.95 -18.29
CA ALA A 435 -31.31 -4.62 -19.08
C ALA A 435 -31.19 -4.06 -20.52
N PHE A 436 -32.22 -3.39 -21.03
CA PHE A 436 -32.29 -2.91 -22.41
C PHE A 436 -32.71 -1.44 -22.49
N VAL A 437 -31.99 -0.67 -23.33
CA VAL A 437 -32.34 0.72 -23.62
C VAL A 437 -33.28 0.78 -24.82
N TYR A 438 -34.52 1.18 -24.56
CA TYR A 438 -35.55 1.35 -25.58
C TYR A 438 -35.40 2.68 -26.31
N THR A 439 -35.50 2.65 -27.64
CA THR A 439 -35.42 3.82 -28.51
C THR A 439 -36.51 3.84 -29.57
N THR A 440 -36.87 5.03 -30.03
CA THR A 440 -37.75 5.25 -31.18
C THR A 440 -36.98 5.24 -32.50
N THR A 441 -37.69 5.33 -33.64
CA THR A 441 -37.10 5.34 -35.00
C THR A 441 -36.05 6.44 -35.25
N ASP A 442 -36.08 7.54 -34.49
CA ASP A 442 -35.12 8.63 -34.54
C ASP A 442 -33.96 8.50 -33.52
N ARG A 443 -33.89 7.37 -32.79
CA ARG A 443 -32.96 7.07 -31.69
C ARG A 443 -33.15 7.93 -30.45
N ARG A 444 -34.35 8.49 -30.23
CA ARG A 444 -34.69 9.10 -28.94
C ARG A 444 -34.88 7.96 -27.92
N VAL A 445 -34.21 8.06 -26.78
CA VAL A 445 -34.38 7.13 -25.67
C VAL A 445 -35.80 7.30 -25.10
N ILE A 446 -36.47 6.19 -24.85
CA ILE A 446 -37.75 6.12 -24.16
C ILE A 446 -37.45 5.97 -22.67
N GLU A 447 -37.83 6.97 -21.87
CA GLU A 447 -37.38 7.06 -20.47
C GLU A 447 -38.46 6.65 -19.45
N THR A 448 -39.73 6.59 -19.85
CA THR A 448 -40.84 6.29 -18.91
C THR A 448 -41.73 5.13 -19.36
N PRO A 449 -42.38 4.44 -18.40
CA PRO A 449 -43.40 3.43 -18.67
C PRO A 449 -44.51 3.90 -19.61
N GLU A 450 -44.98 5.14 -19.46
CA GLU A 450 -46.05 5.72 -20.28
C GLU A 450 -45.58 5.97 -21.72
N GLU A 451 -44.36 6.49 -21.91
CA GLU A 451 -43.78 6.67 -23.23
C GLU A 451 -43.59 5.32 -23.94
N LEU A 452 -43.13 4.30 -23.22
CA LEU A 452 -42.95 2.95 -23.75
C LEU A 452 -44.29 2.33 -24.16
N ALA A 453 -45.30 2.45 -23.31
CA ALA A 453 -46.66 1.99 -23.60
C ALA A 453 -47.28 2.71 -24.82
N ALA A 454 -47.02 4.01 -24.99
CA ALA A 454 -47.56 4.80 -26.10
C ALA A 454 -46.79 4.66 -27.42
N ALA A 455 -45.52 4.23 -27.40
CA ALA A 455 -44.69 4.14 -28.60
C ALA A 455 -45.18 3.06 -29.58
N GLU A 456 -45.32 3.41 -30.86
CA GLU A 456 -45.65 2.47 -31.94
C GLU A 456 -44.47 1.56 -32.28
N TYR A 457 -43.23 2.04 -32.12
CA TYR A 457 -42.02 1.28 -32.43
C TYR A 457 -41.09 1.23 -31.23
N TRP A 458 -40.57 0.04 -30.96
CA TRP A 458 -39.50 -0.19 -30.00
C TRP A 458 -38.27 -0.67 -30.74
N TYR A 459 -37.11 -0.10 -30.42
CA TYR A 459 -35.82 -0.59 -30.87
C TYR A 459 -34.85 -0.67 -29.69
N PHE A 460 -34.02 -1.69 -29.67
CA PHE A 460 -32.85 -1.71 -28.78
C PHE A 460 -31.60 -2.17 -29.54
N GLU A 461 -30.48 -1.55 -29.19
CA GLU A 461 -29.15 -1.79 -29.77
C GLU A 461 -28.32 -2.61 -28.78
N GLY A 462 -27.82 -3.77 -29.23
CA GLY A 462 -26.95 -4.64 -28.44
C GLY A 462 -25.60 -4.86 -29.13
N PRO A 463 -24.54 -5.14 -28.36
CA PRO A 463 -23.26 -5.56 -28.92
C PRO A 463 -23.40 -6.93 -29.58
N LEU A 464 -22.72 -7.12 -30.71
CA LEU A 464 -22.64 -8.40 -31.41
C LEU A 464 -21.18 -8.74 -31.67
N ASP A 465 -20.72 -9.88 -31.14
CA ASP A 465 -19.43 -10.44 -31.53
C ASP A 465 -19.54 -11.06 -32.92
N VAL A 466 -18.97 -10.39 -33.93
CA VAL A 466 -19.01 -10.87 -35.31
C VAL A 466 -17.74 -11.68 -35.57
N PRO A 467 -17.85 -12.99 -35.85
CA PRO A 467 -16.69 -13.80 -36.22
C PRO A 467 -16.05 -13.25 -37.49
N SER A 468 -14.75 -13.00 -37.44
CA SER A 468 -13.96 -12.49 -38.56
C SER A 468 -12.64 -13.22 -38.69
N THR A 469 -11.92 -12.97 -39.78
CA THR A 469 -10.61 -13.55 -40.06
C THR A 469 -9.64 -12.46 -40.48
N ALA A 470 -8.50 -12.37 -39.79
CA ALA A 470 -7.39 -11.49 -40.16
C ALA A 470 -6.20 -12.32 -40.62
N SER A 471 -5.40 -11.80 -41.56
CA SER A 471 -4.12 -12.41 -41.95
C SER A 471 -2.97 -11.57 -41.43
N VAL A 472 -2.10 -12.19 -40.62
CA VAL A 472 -0.85 -11.58 -40.12
C VAL A 472 0.28 -12.49 -40.56
N ASP A 473 1.23 -11.96 -41.34
CA ASP A 473 2.37 -12.69 -41.89
C ASP A 473 1.99 -13.98 -42.66
N GLY A 474 0.84 -13.97 -43.34
CA GLY A 474 0.34 -15.12 -44.11
C GLY A 474 -0.38 -16.18 -43.28
N VAL A 475 -0.52 -15.99 -41.96
CA VAL A 475 -1.32 -16.87 -41.08
C VAL A 475 -2.70 -16.25 -40.87
N THR A 476 -3.75 -17.01 -41.18
CA THR A 476 -5.15 -16.62 -40.93
C THR A 476 -5.51 -16.88 -39.46
N VAL A 477 -5.83 -15.82 -38.72
CA VAL A 477 -6.28 -15.87 -37.32
C VAL A 477 -7.77 -15.57 -37.28
N LYS A 478 -8.54 -16.38 -36.53
CA LYS A 478 -9.93 -16.07 -36.21
C LYS A 478 -9.95 -14.99 -35.14
N VAL A 479 -10.60 -13.87 -35.42
CA VAL A 479 -10.76 -12.76 -34.49
C VAL A 479 -12.24 -12.42 -34.38
N SER A 480 -12.70 -12.02 -33.18
CA SER A 480 -14.01 -11.38 -33.06
C SER A 480 -13.84 -9.89 -33.37
N VAL A 481 -14.65 -9.35 -34.27
CA VAL A 481 -14.74 -7.91 -34.47
C VAL A 481 -16.03 -7.45 -33.82
N GLN A 482 -15.93 -6.38 -33.04
CA GLN A 482 -17.10 -5.76 -32.43
C GLN A 482 -18.04 -5.25 -33.54
N GLY A 483 -19.26 -5.78 -33.52
CA GLY A 483 -20.38 -5.32 -34.31
C GLY A 483 -21.54 -4.87 -33.43
N TRP A 484 -22.62 -4.48 -34.08
CA TRP A 484 -23.87 -4.07 -33.46
C TRP A 484 -25.02 -4.89 -34.02
N ARG A 485 -26.06 -5.10 -33.20
CA ARG A 485 -27.35 -5.70 -33.57
C ARG A 485 -28.46 -4.78 -33.07
N VAL A 486 -29.41 -4.44 -33.93
CA VAL A 486 -30.63 -3.71 -33.58
C VAL A 486 -31.81 -4.66 -33.77
N LEU A 487 -32.54 -4.90 -32.69
CA LEU A 487 -33.83 -5.57 -32.72
C LEU A 487 -34.93 -4.51 -32.61
N GLY A 488 -36.02 -4.69 -33.35
CA GLY A 488 -37.15 -3.79 -33.25
C GLY A 488 -38.50 -4.44 -33.51
N TRP A 489 -39.54 -3.83 -32.96
CA TRP A 489 -40.93 -4.27 -33.06
C TRP A 489 -41.81 -3.07 -33.42
N GLN A 490 -42.78 -3.30 -34.31
CA GLN A 490 -43.88 -2.38 -34.54
C GLN A 490 -45.14 -2.94 -33.88
N PHE A 491 -45.88 -2.10 -33.17
CA PHE A 491 -47.13 -2.45 -32.51
C PHE A 491 -48.30 -1.66 -33.08
N ASP A 492 -49.50 -2.27 -33.08
CA ASP A 492 -50.74 -1.54 -33.38
C ASP A 492 -51.29 -0.81 -32.13
N GLU A 493 -52.45 -0.15 -32.28
CA GLU A 493 -53.12 0.57 -31.19
C GLU A 493 -53.55 -0.34 -30.02
N THR A 494 -53.65 -1.65 -30.25
CA THR A 494 -53.98 -2.64 -29.22
C THR A 494 -52.75 -3.19 -28.49
N GLY A 495 -51.55 -2.85 -28.98
CA GLY A 495 -50.29 -3.38 -28.47
C GLY A 495 -49.92 -4.76 -29.02
N ALA A 496 -50.58 -5.23 -30.09
CA ALA A 496 -50.21 -6.46 -30.79
C ALA A 496 -49.05 -6.20 -31.76
N ILE A 497 -48.15 -7.18 -31.92
CA ILE A 497 -47.02 -7.07 -32.86
C ILE A 497 -47.55 -7.09 -34.30
N VAL A 498 -47.20 -6.06 -35.07
CA VAL A 498 -47.49 -5.93 -36.49
C VAL A 498 -46.31 -6.42 -37.33
N ASP A 499 -45.08 -6.14 -36.90
CA ASP A 499 -43.86 -6.52 -37.61
C ASP A 499 -42.65 -6.57 -36.65
N GLU A 500 -41.65 -7.38 -37.01
CA GLU A 500 -40.40 -7.58 -36.26
C GLU A 500 -39.19 -7.35 -37.19
N PHE A 501 -38.13 -6.75 -36.64
CA PHE A 501 -36.96 -6.36 -37.42
C PHE A 501 -35.68 -6.74 -36.71
N GLU A 502 -34.70 -7.16 -37.51
CA GLU A 502 -33.33 -7.35 -37.08
C GLU A 502 -32.39 -6.76 -38.11
N THR A 503 -31.49 -5.87 -37.68
CA THR A 503 -30.38 -5.40 -38.50
C THR A 503 -29.08 -5.52 -37.72
N GLN A 504 -27.99 -5.80 -38.43
CA GLN A 504 -26.68 -5.94 -37.81
C GLN A 504 -25.58 -5.46 -38.75
N GLY A 505 -24.45 -5.08 -38.18
CA GLY A 505 -23.31 -4.65 -38.97
C GLY A 505 -22.03 -4.51 -38.15
N PRO A 506 -20.89 -4.29 -38.83
CA PRO A 506 -19.63 -4.04 -38.16
C PRO A 506 -19.60 -2.62 -37.55
N GLY A 507 -18.79 -2.45 -36.51
CA GLY A 507 -18.53 -1.17 -35.87
C GLY A 507 -19.03 -1.12 -34.42
N SER A 508 -18.65 -0.05 -33.72
CA SER A 508 -18.96 0.12 -32.30
C SER A 508 -20.40 0.55 -32.02
N SER A 509 -21.15 0.97 -33.05
CA SER A 509 -22.55 1.41 -32.90
C SER A 509 -23.33 1.37 -34.22
N ALA A 510 -24.63 1.15 -34.12
CA ALA A 510 -25.55 1.12 -35.25
C ALA A 510 -25.74 2.51 -35.90
N PRO A 511 -25.69 2.62 -37.23
CA PRO A 511 -26.03 3.85 -37.94
C PRO A 511 -27.52 4.14 -37.83
N LYS A 512 -27.94 5.41 -37.98
CA LYS A 512 -29.36 5.80 -37.89
C LYS A 512 -30.26 5.03 -38.87
N SER A 513 -29.74 4.67 -40.04
CA SER A 513 -30.44 3.86 -41.03
C SER A 513 -30.82 2.46 -40.55
N ALA A 514 -30.17 1.93 -39.51
CA ALA A 514 -30.53 0.65 -38.90
C ALA A 514 -31.85 0.72 -38.10
N PHE A 515 -32.28 1.92 -37.71
CA PHE A 515 -33.52 2.20 -36.95
C PHE A 515 -34.63 2.77 -37.85
N GLN A 516 -34.33 3.03 -39.12
CA GLN A 516 -35.25 3.63 -40.07
C GLN A 516 -35.70 2.57 -41.06
N ARG A 517 -37.02 2.43 -41.23
CA ARG A 517 -37.56 1.76 -42.42
C ARG A 517 -37.82 2.79 -43.52
N ASP A 518 -37.48 2.38 -44.74
CA ASP A 518 -38.08 2.98 -45.94
C ASP A 518 -39.58 2.72 -45.86
N ARG A 519 -40.36 3.78 -45.65
CA ARG A 519 -41.83 3.74 -45.68
C ARG A 519 -42.35 3.46 -47.08
#